data_AF-A0A218QP54-F1
#
_entry.id   AF-A0A218QP54-F1
#
_cell.length_a   1.000
_cell.length_b   1.000
_cell.length_c   1.000
_cell.angle_alpha   90.00
_cell.angle_beta   90.00
_cell.angle_gamma   90.00
#
_symmetry.space_group_name_H-M   'P 1'
#
loop_
_entity.id
_entity.type
_entity.pdbx_description
1 polymer ?
#
loop_
_entity_poly.entity_id
_entity_poly.type
_entity_poly.pdbx_seq_one_letter_code
_entity_poly.pdbx_strand_id
1 'polypeptide(L)' 'MLTLQLPDAELAGRIYADLERTGQPIGLADSMIAAICASQQRFAIASQNNLTLITGNLPHYQRLQSFGYSLKLDNWRT' A
#
# COMPACT_ATOMS: atom_id res chain seq x y z
N MET A 1 5.60 -15.00 -8.88
CA MET A 1 4.55 -15.02 -7.84
C MET A 1 4.95 -14.02 -6.77
N LEU A 2 4.03 -13.16 -6.33
CA LEU A 2 4.27 -12.22 -5.23
C LEU A 2 3.76 -12.89 -3.94
N THR A 3 4.67 -13.22 -3.02
CA THR A 3 4.32 -13.96 -1.80
C THR A 3 4.22 -12.99 -0.63
N LEU A 4 3.05 -12.91 0.01
CA LEU A 4 2.87 -12.15 1.26
C LEU A 4 3.79 -12.69 2.35
N GLN A 5 4.67 -11.85 2.87
CA GLN A 5 5.58 -12.17 3.98
C GLN A 5 5.05 -11.60 5.31
N LEU A 6 5.57 -12.11 6.43
CA LEU A 6 5.21 -11.60 7.76
C LEU A 6 5.39 -10.07 7.91
N PRO A 7 6.48 -9.44 7.42
CA PRO A 7 6.62 -7.99 7.49
C PRO A 7 5.53 -7.22 6.71
N ASP A 8 5.01 -7.81 5.62
CA ASP A 8 3.91 -7.23 4.86
C ASP A 8 2.61 -7.27 5.68
N ALA A 9 2.35 -8.38 6.37
CA ALA A 9 1.19 -8.53 7.24
C ALA A 9 1.22 -7.55 8.43
N GLU A 10 2.38 -7.37 9.06
CA GLU A 10 2.53 -6.37 10.12
C GLU A 10 2.33 -4.94 9.60
N LEU A 11 2.88 -4.63 8.42
CA LEU A 11 2.69 -3.33 7.79
C LEU A 11 1.23 -3.09 7.41
N ALA A 12 0.51 -4.12 6.96
CA ALA A 12 -0.91 -4.06 6.67
C ALA A 12 -1.73 -3.72 7.93
N GLY A 13 -1.40 -4.34 9.07
CA GLY A 13 -2.02 -4.02 10.36
C GLY A 13 -1.79 -2.57 10.79
N ARG A 14 -0.56 -2.05 10.62
CA ARG A 14 -0.24 -0.64 10.90
C ARG A 14 -1.02 0.33 10.00
N ILE A 15 -1.03 0.07 8.70
CA ILE A 15 -1.79 0.85 7.72
C ILE A 15 -3.28 0.90 8.09
N TYR A 16 -3.85 -0.26 8.41
CA TYR A 16 -5.26 -0.38 8.79
C TYR A 16 -5.56 0.44 10.06
N ALA A 17 -4.73 0.30 11.10
CA ALA A 17 -4.88 1.04 12.35
C ALA A 17 -4.75 2.56 12.18
N ASP A 18 -3.84 3.03 11.33
CA ASP A 18 -3.68 4.47 11.05
C ASP A 18 -4.92 5.07 10.39
N LEU A 19 -5.51 4.35 9.42
CA LEU A 19 -6.73 4.77 8.75
C LEU A 19 -7.94 4.75 9.68
N GLU A 20 -8.10 3.68 10.47
CA GLU A 20 -9.13 3.57 11.51
C GLU A 20 -9.07 4.74 12.50
N ARG A 21 -7.87 5.10 12.97
CA ARG A 21 -7.66 6.24 13.89
C ARG A 21 -8.15 7.57 13.32
N THR A 22 -8.20 7.71 12.00
CA THR A 22 -8.71 8.92 11.33
C THR A 22 -10.16 8.83 10.88
N GLY A 23 -10.85 7.72 11.17
CA GLY A 23 -12.24 7.48 10.77
C GLY A 23 -12.44 7.29 9.27
N GLN A 24 -11.37 6.97 8.53
CA GLN A 24 -11.41 6.75 7.08
C GLN A 24 -10.80 5.39 6.70
N PRO A 25 -11.35 4.27 7.20
CA PRO A 25 -10.82 2.95 6.90
C PRO A 25 -10.95 2.63 5.40
N ILE A 26 -10.05 1.76 4.94
CA ILE A 26 -10.18 1.05 3.66
C ILE A 26 -10.37 -0.44 3.96
N GLY A 27 -10.72 -1.23 2.94
CA GLY A 27 -10.88 -2.67 3.13
C GLY A 27 -9.61 -3.35 3.66
N LEU A 28 -9.77 -4.44 4.42
CA LEU A 28 -8.64 -5.24 4.91
C LEU A 28 -7.72 -5.68 3.75
N ALA A 29 -8.31 -6.16 2.66
CA ALA A 29 -7.58 -6.56 1.46
C ALA A 29 -6.81 -5.38 0.84
N ASP A 30 -7.41 -4.20 0.75
CA ASP A 30 -6.75 -2.99 0.23
C ASP A 30 -5.54 -2.61 1.10
N SER A 31 -5.64 -2.77 2.42
CA SER A 31 -4.54 -2.51 3.35
C SER A 31 -3.39 -3.49 3.15
N MET A 32 -3.69 -4.77 2.90
CA MET A 32 -2.67 -5.78 2.58
C MET A 32 -1.99 -5.51 1.23
N ILE A 33 -2.76 -5.14 0.20
CA ILE A 33 -2.22 -4.75 -1.11
C ILE A 33 -1.31 -3.54 -0.98
N ALA A 34 -1.74 -2.50 -0.24
CA ALA A 34 -0.93 -1.32 0.02
C ALA A 34 0.37 -1.68 0.76
N ALA A 35 0.32 -2.56 1.76
CA ALA A 35 1.48 -2.99 2.51
C ALA A 35 2.51 -3.70 1.63
N ILE A 36 2.05 -4.65 0.81
CA ILE A 36 2.90 -5.35 -0.16
C ILE A 36 3.57 -4.34 -1.11
N CYS A 37 2.81 -3.39 -1.67
CA CYS A 37 3.40 -2.39 -2.57
C CYS A 37 4.42 -1.51 -1.86
N ALA A 38 4.09 -1.01 -0.66
CA ALA A 38 4.97 -0.13 0.11
C ALA A 38 6.24 -0.83 0.63
N SER A 39 6.14 -2.10 1.02
CA SER A 39 7.30 -2.88 1.50
C SER A 39 8.30 -3.13 0.39
N GLN A 40 7.83 -3.46 -0.82
CA GLN A 40 8.69 -3.68 -1.99
C GLN A 40 9.43 -2.40 -2.41
N GLN A 41 8.84 -1.22 -2.19
CA GLN A 41 9.52 0.06 -2.42
C GLN A 41 10.69 0.31 -1.47
N ARG A 42 10.65 -0.23 -0.23
CA ARG A 42 11.76 -0.11 0.72
C ARG A 42 12.98 -0.94 0.32
N PHE A 43 12.79 -2.03 -0.41
CA PHE A 43 13.88 -2.87 -0.93
C PHE A 43 14.38 -2.44 -2.33
N ALA A 44 13.85 -1.34 -2.88
CA ALA A 44 14.10 -0.91 -4.26
C ALA A 44 15.56 -0.53 -4.55
N ILE A 45 16.42 -0.33 -3.54
CA ILE A 45 17.86 -0.09 -3.75
C ILE A 45 18.56 -1.39 -4.25
N ALA A 46 17.99 -2.57 -3.96
CA ALA A 46 18.57 -3.88 -4.31
C ALA A 46 17.73 -4.72 -5.29
N SER A 47 16.52 -4.28 -5.67
CA SER A 47 15.57 -5.08 -6.46
C SER A 47 14.95 -4.26 -7.60
N GLN A 48 14.86 -4.84 -8.80
CA GLN A 48 14.20 -4.21 -9.96
C GLN A 48 12.67 -4.11 -9.83
N ASN A 49 12.08 -4.63 -8.75
CA ASN A 49 10.62 -4.75 -8.60
C ASN A 49 10.01 -3.50 -7.96
N ASN A 50 10.08 -2.37 -8.66
CA ASN A 50 9.38 -1.15 -8.25
C ASN A 50 7.91 -1.23 -8.65
N LEU A 51 7.06 -1.68 -7.74
CA LEU A 51 5.65 -1.93 -8.03
C LEU A 51 4.83 -0.63 -8.08
N THR A 52 4.09 -0.45 -9.16
CA THR A 52 3.02 0.55 -9.29
C THR A 52 1.69 -0.09 -8.95
N LEU A 53 0.97 0.48 -7.99
CA LEU A 53 -0.38 0.07 -7.62
C LEU A 53 -1.36 0.77 -8.58
N ILE A 54 -1.86 0.00 -9.55
CA ILE A 54 -2.85 0.47 -10.52
C ILE A 54 -4.25 0.24 -9.95
N THR A 55 -5.06 1.30 -9.81
CA THR A 55 -6.38 1.21 -9.20
C THR A 55 -7.36 2.22 -9.79
N GLY A 56 -8.64 1.87 -9.84
CA GLY A 56 -9.71 2.79 -10.19
C GLY A 56 -10.19 3.63 -9.00
N ASN A 57 -9.75 3.27 -7.78
CA ASN A 57 -10.09 3.95 -6.54
C ASN A 57 -8.86 4.67 -5.96
N LEU A 58 -8.30 5.57 -6.76
CA LEU A 58 -7.10 6.33 -6.43
C LEU A 58 -7.19 7.05 -5.06
N PRO A 59 -8.34 7.66 -4.66
CA PRO A 59 -8.44 8.34 -3.38
C PRO A 59 -8.15 7.47 -2.15
N HIS A 60 -8.46 6.17 -2.19
CA HIS A 60 -8.17 5.25 -1.08
C HIS A 60 -6.67 5.20 -0.77
N TYR A 61 -5.86 5.04 -1.81
CA TYR A 61 -4.43 4.83 -1.68
C TYR A 61 -3.65 6.15 -1.60
N GLN A 62 -4.20 7.26 -2.09
CA GLN A 62 -3.63 8.60 -1.90
C GLN A 62 -3.64 9.03 -0.43
N ARG A 63 -4.65 8.64 0.36
CA ARG A 63 -4.66 8.89 1.80
C ARG A 63 -3.42 8.31 2.47
N LEU A 64 -3.00 7.10 2.08
CA LEU A 64 -1.81 6.45 2.62
C LEU A 64 -0.52 7.23 2.34
N GLN A 65 -0.42 7.88 1.18
CA GLN A 65 0.72 8.77 0.91
C GLN A 65 0.78 9.95 1.89
N SER A 66 -0.37 10.48 2.33
CA SER A 66 -0.42 11.55 3.35
C SER A 66 0.05 11.10 4.75
N PHE A 67 -0.01 9.79 5.05
CA PHE A 67 0.59 9.21 6.26
C PHE A 67 2.09 8.87 6.08
N GLY A 68 2.69 9.19 4.94
CA GLY A 68 4.11 8.95 4.66
C GLY A 68 4.42 7.57 4.10
N TYR A 69 3.41 6.77 3.73
CA TYR A 69 3.65 5.50 3.05
C TYR A 69 4.04 5.73 1.60
N SER A 70 5.22 5.22 1.20
CA SER A 70 5.71 5.32 -0.17
C SER A 70 4.94 4.35 -1.05
N LEU A 71 3.99 4.90 -1.82
CA LEU A 71 3.20 4.17 -2.83
C LEU A 71 3.35 4.87 -4.17
N LYS A 72 3.55 4.08 -5.22
CA LYS A 72 3.48 4.52 -6.61
C LYS A 72 2.10 4.16 -7.10
N LEU A 73 1.34 5.14 -7.51
CA LEU A 73 -0.05 4.97 -7.88
C LEU A 73 -0.23 5.32 -9.35
N ASP A 74 -1.10 4.57 -10.02
CA ASP A 74 -1.59 4.88 -11.35
C ASP A 74 -3.08 4.51 -11.45
N ASN A 75 -3.78 5.11 -12.42
CA ASN A 75 -5.22 4.95 -12.57
C ASN A 75 -5.56 4.43 -13.97
N TRP A 76 -6.13 3.22 -14.03
CA TRP A 76 -6.50 2.60 -15.31
C TRP A 76 -7.71 3.26 -15.98
N ARG A 77 -8.41 4.17 -15.32
CA ARG A 77 -9.53 4.93 -15.89
C ARG A 77 -9.09 6.16 -16.68
N THR A 78 -7.81 6.51 -16.63
CA THR A 78 -7.23 7.68 -17.30
C THR A 78 -6.35 7.28 -18.46
#